data_AF-A0A7X7J6U6-F1
#
_entry.id   AF-A0A7X7J6U6-F1
#
_cell.length_a   1.000
_cell.length_b   1.000
_cell.length_c   1.000
_cell.angle_alpha   90.00
_cell.angle_beta   90.00
_cell.angle_gamma   90.00
#
_symmetry.space_group_name_H-M   'P 1'
#
loop_
_entity.id
_entity.type
_entity.pdbx_description
1 polymer ?
#
loop_
_entity_poly.entity_id
_entity_poly.type
_entity_poly.pdbx_seq_one_letter_code
_entity_poly.pdbx_strand_id
1 'polypeptide(L)'
;MMNRVMTGFLIGGLLCCVGCAGVSLRSSSDRTSSLLSEPQWIRDGRPVLFEGEPWFPTDDVENLLDSEVYRVFEDQGVPFFVEETDVRPWARLYTRFSKDRYRAFEKR
;
A
#
# COMPACT_ATOMS: atom_id res chain seq x y z
N MET A 1 42.03 29.91 57.00
CA MET A 1 42.76 29.15 55.95
C MET A 1 41.74 28.23 55.30
N MET A 2 41.29 28.53 54.08
CA MET A 2 41.85 27.98 52.83
C MET A 2 41.65 26.46 52.77
N ASN A 3 41.07 25.81 51.76
CA ASN A 3 40.69 26.19 50.41
C ASN A 3 39.95 24.97 49.77
N ARG A 4 38.98 25.25 48.89
CA ARG A 4 38.78 24.65 47.54
C ARG A 4 38.58 23.12 47.45
N VAL A 5 37.38 22.61 47.12
CA VAL A 5 36.75 22.54 45.78
C VAL A 5 37.67 21.91 44.72
N MET A 6 37.33 20.70 44.26
CA MET A 6 37.19 20.29 42.84
C MET A 6 36.96 18.77 42.77
N THR A 7 35.71 18.29 42.81
CA THR A 7 34.93 17.87 41.63
C THR A 7 35.76 17.16 40.55
N GLY A 8 36.02 15.86 40.76
CA GLY A 8 36.48 14.94 39.72
C GLY A 8 35.32 14.08 39.21
N PHE A 9 34.37 14.70 38.51
CA PHE A 9 33.33 13.97 37.77
C PHE A 9 33.98 13.45 36.48
N LEU A 10 34.55 12.23 36.56
CA LEU A 10 35.00 11.50 35.38
C LEU A 10 33.77 11.05 34.61
N ILE A 11 33.36 11.89 33.66
CA ILE A 11 32.34 11.63 32.65
C ILE A 11 32.91 10.54 31.73
N GLY A 12 32.66 9.29 32.11
CA GLY A 12 32.98 8.12 31.33
C GLY A 12 32.01 7.99 30.16
N GLY A 13 32.51 8.30 28.97
CA GLY A 13 32.16 7.66 27.69
C GLY A 13 30.69 7.37 27.44
N LEU A 14 29.99 8.37 26.92
CA LEU A 14 28.72 8.20 26.21
C LEU A 14 28.96 7.30 24.98
N LEU A 15 28.72 6.00 25.15
CA LEU A 15 28.81 4.98 24.12
C LEU A 15 27.64 5.17 23.13
N CYS A 16 27.86 6.00 22.11
CA CYS A 16 27.00 6.09 20.93
C CYS A 16 27.14 4.83 20.09
N CYS A 17 26.26 3.85 20.32
CA CYS A 17 25.92 2.82 19.35
C CYS A 17 24.40 2.65 19.34
N VAL A 18 23.67 3.71 18.93
CA VAL A 18 22.29 3.59 18.50
C VAL A 18 22.32 2.85 17.16
N GLY A 19 22.28 1.51 17.23
CA GLY A 19 21.96 0.69 16.09
C GLY A 19 20.50 0.93 15.73
N CYS A 20 20.25 1.85 14.79
CA CYS A 20 18.99 1.85 14.07
C CYS A 20 18.94 0.57 13.25
N ALA A 21 18.38 -0.49 13.83
CA ALA A 21 17.92 -1.64 13.08
C ALA A 21 16.77 -1.15 12.17
N GLY A 22 17.13 -0.65 10.99
CA GLY A 22 16.21 -0.42 9.89
C GLY A 22 15.74 -1.76 9.34
N VAL A 23 14.94 -2.48 10.11
CA VAL A 23 14.09 -3.52 9.55
C VAL A 23 12.72 -2.90 9.46
N SER A 24 12.48 -2.18 8.36
CA SER A 24 11.13 -1.94 7.88
C SER A 24 10.55 -3.32 7.58
N LEU A 25 9.95 -3.96 8.59
CA LEU A 25 9.08 -5.10 8.37
C LEU A 25 8.08 -4.64 7.31
N ARG A 26 8.15 -5.26 6.12
CA ARG A 26 7.05 -5.22 5.16
C ARG A 26 5.81 -5.57 5.95
N SER A 27 4.98 -4.57 6.22
CA SER A 27 3.64 -4.79 6.74
C SER A 27 2.87 -5.39 5.58
N SER A 28 3.03 -6.70 5.38
CA SER A 28 2.03 -7.52 4.72
C SER A 28 0.82 -7.52 5.63
N SER A 29 0.10 -6.40 5.65
CA SER A 29 -1.21 -6.32 6.24
C SER A 29 -2.17 -7.02 5.30
N ASP A 30 -2.01 -8.34 5.18
CA ASP A 30 -2.96 -9.27 4.57
C ASP A 30 -4.18 -9.44 5.49
N ARG A 31 -4.80 -8.31 5.85
CA ARG A 31 -6.11 -8.26 6.49
C ARG A 31 -7.14 -7.79 5.47
N THR A 32 -7.28 -8.52 4.37
CA THR A 32 -8.39 -8.29 3.43
C THR A 32 -8.89 -9.60 2.87
N SER A 33 -9.30 -10.49 3.78
CA SER A 33 -10.08 -11.69 3.46
C SER A 33 -11.40 -11.68 4.21
N SER A 34 -12.09 -10.55 4.28
CA SER A 34 -13.53 -10.55 4.56
C SER A 34 -14.23 -10.80 3.23
N LEU A 35 -14.40 -12.08 2.88
CA LEU A 35 -15.33 -12.60 1.86
C LEU A 35 -15.71 -11.55 0.82
N LEU A 36 -14.76 -11.30 -0.10
CA LEU A 36 -14.84 -10.24 -1.10
C LEU A 36 -16.12 -10.48 -1.92
N SER A 37 -17.10 -9.62 -1.73
CA SER A 37 -18.24 -9.47 -2.62
C SER A 37 -17.99 -8.20 -3.40
N GLU A 38 -18.19 -8.26 -4.71
CA GLU A 38 -18.09 -7.07 -5.55
C GLU A 38 -19.02 -5.97 -5.01
N PRO A 39 -18.49 -4.79 -4.67
CA PRO A 39 -19.29 -3.67 -4.19
C PRO A 39 -20.40 -3.31 -5.18
N GLN A 40 -21.59 -2.97 -4.67
CA GLN A 40 -22.75 -2.68 -5.53
C GLN A 40 -22.49 -1.52 -6.49
N TRP A 41 -21.73 -0.50 -6.08
CA TRP A 41 -21.42 0.64 -6.93
C TRP A 41 -20.57 0.28 -8.17
N ILE A 42 -19.72 -0.75 -8.06
CA ILE A 42 -18.94 -1.29 -9.19
C ILE A 42 -19.88 -1.99 -10.16
N ARG A 43 -20.81 -2.79 -9.62
CA ARG A 43 -21.85 -3.47 -10.40
C ARG A 43 -22.82 -2.50 -11.07
N ASP A 44 -23.05 -1.34 -10.47
CA ASP A 44 -23.85 -0.24 -11.03
C ASP A 44 -23.09 0.52 -12.15
N GLY A 45 -21.81 0.20 -12.41
CA GLY A 45 -21.03 0.84 -13.45
C GLY A 45 -20.42 2.19 -13.07
N ARG A 46 -20.35 2.52 -11.77
CA ARG A 46 -19.86 3.84 -11.33
C ARG A 46 -18.34 3.94 -11.52
N PRO A 47 -17.84 5.07 -12.04
CA PRO A 47 -16.42 5.25 -12.21
C PRO A 47 -15.72 5.51 -10.88
N VAL A 48 -14.43 5.22 -10.87
CA VAL A 48 -13.50 5.65 -9.82
C VAL A 48 -12.63 6.77 -10.37
N LEU A 49 -12.27 7.75 -9.53
CA LEU A 49 -11.35 8.82 -9.91
C LEU A 49 -9.93 8.43 -9.52
N PHE A 50 -9.05 8.30 -10.51
CA PHE A 50 -7.64 8.01 -10.29
C PHE A 50 -6.77 8.87 -11.20
N GLU A 51 -5.81 9.56 -10.59
CA GLU A 51 -4.92 10.54 -11.26
C GLU A 51 -5.67 11.66 -12.00
N GLY A 52 -6.83 12.07 -11.47
CA GLY A 52 -7.66 13.12 -12.05
C GLY A 52 -8.56 12.64 -13.20
N GLU A 53 -8.46 11.38 -13.61
CA GLU A 53 -9.26 10.79 -14.68
C GLU A 53 -10.31 9.82 -14.13
N PRO A 54 -11.51 9.75 -14.75
CA PRO A 54 -12.51 8.74 -14.43
C PRO A 54 -12.17 7.41 -15.11
N TRP A 55 -12.18 6.34 -14.32
CA TRP A 55 -11.99 4.97 -14.78
C TRP A 55 -13.27 4.18 -14.56
N PHE A 56 -13.76 3.53 -15.62
CA PHE A 56 -15.04 2.83 -15.60
C PHE A 56 -14.82 1.33 -15.47
N PRO A 57 -15.63 0.63 -14.65
CA PRO A 57 -15.58 -0.82 -14.60
C PRO A 57 -15.98 -1.40 -15.96
N THR A 58 -15.28 -2.47 -16.33
CA THR A 58 -15.54 -3.24 -17.54
C THR A 58 -16.17 -4.58 -17.18
N ASP A 59 -16.85 -5.23 -18.12
CA ASP A 59 -17.36 -6.59 -17.88
C ASP A 59 -16.24 -7.65 -17.82
N ASP A 60 -15.00 -7.24 -18.15
CA ASP A 60 -13.83 -8.10 -18.13
C ASP A 60 -13.42 -8.48 -16.71
N VAL A 61 -13.15 -9.78 -16.55
CA VAL A 61 -12.62 -10.37 -15.33
C VAL A 61 -11.35 -11.11 -15.70
N GLU A 62 -10.27 -10.76 -15.01
CA GLU A 62 -8.96 -11.38 -15.20
C GLU A 62 -8.61 -12.22 -13.97
N ASN A 63 -7.90 -13.33 -14.22
CA ASN A 63 -7.35 -14.15 -13.16
C ASN A 63 -5.89 -13.76 -12.98
N LEU A 64 -5.59 -13.04 -11.90
CA LEU A 64 -4.25 -12.54 -11.60
C LEU A 64 -3.85 -13.04 -10.21
N LEU A 65 -2.58 -13.37 -10.03
CA LEU A 65 -2.02 -13.70 -8.73
C LEU A 65 -1.71 -12.41 -7.94
N ASP A 66 -1.73 -12.50 -6.62
CA ASP A 66 -1.31 -11.41 -5.74
C ASP A 66 0.14 -10.94 -6.01
N SER A 67 0.97 -11.78 -6.63
CA SER A 67 2.34 -11.44 -7.06
C SER A 67 2.41 -10.73 -8.40
N GLU A 68 1.37 -10.77 -9.22
CA GLU A 68 1.35 -10.16 -10.56
C GLU A 68 0.81 -8.73 -10.52
N VAL A 69 0.29 -8.31 -9.37
CA VAL A 69 -0.33 -7.00 -9.20
C VAL A 69 0.28 -6.28 -8.01
N TYR A 70 0.31 -4.95 -8.08
CA TYR A 70 0.62 -4.13 -6.92
C TYR A 70 -0.46 -3.09 -6.69
N ARG A 71 -0.72 -2.84 -5.41
CA ARG A 71 -1.74 -1.89 -4.97
C ARG A 71 -1.29 -0.46 -5.24
N VAL A 72 -2.11 0.31 -5.94
CA VAL A 72 -1.83 1.71 -6.31
C VAL A 72 -2.61 2.71 -5.47
N PHE A 73 -3.86 2.41 -5.11
CA PHE A 73 -4.69 3.28 -4.28
C PHE A 73 -5.84 2.49 -3.62
N GLU A 74 -6.71 3.20 -2.91
CA GLU A 74 -7.95 2.68 -2.35
C GLU A 74 -9.04 3.74 -2.53
N ASP A 75 -10.22 3.32 -2.99
CA ASP A 75 -11.40 4.16 -3.05
C ASP A 75 -12.56 3.48 -2.33
N GLN A 76 -13.26 4.22 -1.47
CA GLN A 76 -14.39 3.70 -0.70
C GLN A 76 -14.11 2.38 0.05
N GLY A 77 -12.88 2.20 0.56
CA GLY A 77 -12.45 0.97 1.25
C GLY A 77 -12.11 -0.20 0.31
N VAL A 78 -12.12 0.02 -0.99
CA VAL A 78 -11.83 -0.98 -2.02
C VAL A 78 -10.42 -0.74 -2.56
N PRO A 79 -9.49 -1.71 -2.39
CA PRO A 79 -8.14 -1.57 -2.92
C PRO A 79 -8.15 -1.72 -4.44
N PHE A 80 -7.39 -0.86 -5.11
CA PHE A 80 -7.14 -0.89 -6.54
C PHE A 80 -5.68 -1.21 -6.82
N PHE A 81 -5.47 -1.97 -7.89
CA PHE A 81 -4.21 -2.57 -8.27
C PHE A 81 -3.92 -2.29 -9.75
N VAL A 82 -2.66 -2.43 -10.13
CA VAL A 82 -2.22 -2.53 -11.53
C VAL A 82 -1.27 -3.71 -11.64
N GLU A 83 -1.08 -4.23 -12.85
CA GLU A 83 -0.10 -5.28 -13.08
C GLU A 83 1.32 -4.78 -12.78
N GLU A 84 2.17 -5.63 -12.21
CA GLU A 84 3.57 -5.32 -11.90
C GLU A 84 4.38 -4.97 -13.16
N THR A 85 4.02 -5.57 -14.30
CA THR A 85 4.67 -5.32 -15.59
C THR A 85 4.14 -4.10 -16.33
N ASP A 86 3.00 -3.53 -15.90
CA ASP A 86 2.46 -2.33 -16.55
C ASP A 86 3.37 -1.13 -16.27
N VAL A 87 3.41 -0.19 -17.20
CA VAL A 87 4.20 1.05 -17.08
C VAL A 87 3.32 2.24 -17.41
N ARG A 88 3.54 3.36 -16.71
CA ARG A 88 2.77 4.59 -16.95
C ARG A 88 2.87 5.03 -18.43
N PRO A 89 1.77 5.48 -19.05
CA PRO A 89 0.41 5.55 -18.50
C PRO A 89 -0.22 4.17 -18.39
N TRP A 90 -0.86 3.90 -17.24
CA TRP A 90 -1.49 2.60 -16.97
C TRP A 90 -2.51 2.24 -18.04
N ALA A 91 -2.48 0.99 -18.48
CA ALA A 91 -3.44 0.46 -19.43
C ALA A 91 -4.79 0.19 -18.74
N ARG A 92 -4.73 -0.45 -17.56
CA ARG A 92 -5.89 -0.92 -16.81
C ARG A 92 -5.69 -0.74 -15.31
N LEU A 93 -6.79 -0.56 -14.59
CA LEU A 93 -6.82 -0.73 -13.14
C LEU A 93 -7.60 -2.00 -12.81
N TYR A 94 -7.26 -2.60 -11.68
CA TYR A 94 -7.85 -3.84 -11.23
C TYR A 94 -8.36 -3.70 -9.82
N THR A 95 -9.45 -4.38 -9.51
CA THR A 95 -9.87 -4.56 -8.11
C THR A 95 -10.27 -6.00 -7.84
N ARG A 96 -9.82 -6.51 -6.69
CA ARG A 96 -10.01 -7.90 -6.29
C ARG A 96 -11.38 -8.08 -5.65
N PHE A 97 -12.22 -8.89 -6.26
CA PHE A 97 -13.55 -9.22 -5.70
C PHE A 97 -13.72 -10.72 -5.42
N SER A 98 -12.76 -11.57 -5.78
CA SER A 98 -12.68 -12.95 -5.29
C SER A 98 -11.22 -13.40 -5.23
N LYS A 99 -10.96 -14.64 -4.80
CA LYS A 99 -9.61 -15.19 -4.80
C LYS A 99 -9.09 -15.21 -6.26
N ASP A 100 -7.95 -14.56 -6.48
CA ASP A 100 -7.25 -14.45 -7.76
C ASP A 100 -8.12 -13.89 -8.90
N ARG A 101 -9.26 -13.23 -8.61
CA ARG A 101 -10.17 -12.67 -9.63
C ARG A 101 -10.31 -11.17 -9.47
N TYR A 102 -10.04 -10.49 -10.57
CA TYR A 102 -9.97 -9.05 -10.64
C TYR A 102 -10.92 -8.51 -11.70
N ARG A 103 -11.63 -7.43 -11.35
CA ARG A 103 -12.45 -6.65 -12.27
C ARG A 103 -11.55 -5.59 -12.90
N ALA A 104 -11.54 -5.52 -14.23
CA ALA A 104 -10.78 -4.51 -14.96
C ALA A 104 -11.54 -3.19 -15.05
N PHE A 105 -10.79 -2.09 -15.05
CA PHE A 105 -11.26 -0.73 -15.22
C PHE A 105 -10.45 -0.04 -16.30
N GLU A 106 -11.13 0.70 -17.17
CA GLU A 106 -10.52 1.39 -18.30
C GLU A 106 -10.93 2.86 -18.34
N LYS A 107 -10.07 3.70 -18.92
CA LYS A 107 -10.40 5.10 -19.24
C LYS A 107 -11.34 5.11 -20.45
N ARG A 108 -12.28 6.05 -20.46
CA ARG A 108 -13.15 6.34 -21.62
C ARG A 108 -12.89 7.74 -22.15
#